data_AF-A0A420RKI2-F1
#
_entry.id   AF-A0A420RKI2-F1
#
_cell.length_a   1.000
_cell.length_b   1.000
_cell.length_c   1.000
_cell.angle_alpha   90.00
_cell.angle_beta   90.00
_cell.angle_gamma   90.00
#
_symmetry.space_group_name_H-M   'P 1'
#
loop_
_entity.id
_entity.type
_entity.pdbx_description
1 polymer ?
#
loop_
_entity_poly.entity_id
_entity_poly.type
_entity_poly.pdbx_seq_one_letter_code
_entity_poly.pdbx_strand_id
1 'polypeptide(L)'
;MLGSLVVLVLASLSIASPTLEKRAITCLKVGQTATASWTNSAGKKCTFTGVVGSNYGANPSGSGDYSCNGRCGAGCSGTAVGNVYTQDCFSHDICSYFNSASGGAR
;
A
#
# COMPACT_ATOMS: atom_id res chain seq x y z
N MET A 1 5.96 41.54 -56.50
CA MET A 1 4.94 40.66 -55.90
C MET A 1 5.52 40.14 -54.60
N LEU A 2 4.83 40.40 -53.49
CA LEU A 2 5.21 39.99 -52.14
C LEU A 2 5.11 38.46 -51.98
N GLY A 3 5.98 37.86 -51.16
CA GLY A 3 5.94 36.42 -50.88
C GLY A 3 6.62 36.04 -49.57
N SER A 4 5.94 36.38 -48.47
CA SER A 4 6.02 35.90 -47.08
C SER A 4 7.23 35.05 -46.62
N LEU A 5 8.02 35.62 -45.71
CA LEU A 5 8.80 34.85 -44.72
C LEU A 5 7.83 34.18 -43.72
N VAL A 6 7.86 32.85 -43.65
CA VAL A 6 7.19 32.09 -42.59
C VAL A 6 8.15 31.97 -41.40
N VAL A 7 7.88 32.70 -40.33
CA VAL A 7 8.62 32.59 -39.05
C VAL A 7 8.01 31.45 -38.24
N LEU A 8 8.70 30.31 -38.15
CA LEU A 8 8.35 29.22 -37.25
C LEU A 8 8.70 29.60 -35.81
N VAL A 9 7.68 29.97 -35.04
CA VAL A 9 7.80 30.18 -33.59
C VAL A 9 7.82 28.81 -32.92
N LEU A 10 9.00 28.35 -32.48
CA LEU A 10 9.10 27.18 -31.60
C LEU A 10 8.55 27.55 -30.22
N ALA A 11 7.29 27.21 -29.96
CA ALA A 11 6.72 27.25 -28.61
C ALA A 11 7.41 26.17 -27.75
N SER A 12 8.20 26.60 -26.77
CA SER A 12 8.80 25.74 -25.75
C SER A 12 7.70 25.18 -24.84
N LEU A 13 7.22 23.98 -25.17
CA LEU A 13 6.38 23.19 -24.26
C LEU A 13 7.20 22.81 -23.03
N SER A 14 6.97 23.53 -21.93
CA SER A 14 7.46 23.13 -20.61
C SER A 14 6.67 21.91 -20.18
N ILE A 15 7.24 20.72 -20.38
CA ILE A 15 6.71 19.48 -19.82
C ILE A 15 6.97 19.54 -18.31
N ALA A 16 5.93 19.83 -17.53
CA ALA A 16 6.01 19.75 -16.09
C ALA A 16 6.37 18.31 -15.70
N SER A 17 7.52 18.12 -15.06
CA SER A 17 7.88 16.83 -14.49
C SER A 17 6.83 16.42 -13.45
N PRO A 18 6.30 15.19 -13.49
CA PRO A 18 5.41 14.72 -12.43
C PRO A 18 6.19 14.76 -11.11
N THR A 19 5.71 15.52 -10.14
CA THR A 19 6.21 15.48 -8.78
C THR A 19 5.91 14.10 -8.22
N LEU A 20 6.94 13.28 -8.04
CA LEU A 20 6.84 12.01 -7.35
C LEU A 20 6.59 12.32 -5.87
N GLU A 21 5.33 12.47 -5.50
CA GLU A 21 4.88 12.53 -4.10
C GLU A 21 5.47 11.31 -3.39
N LYS A 22 6.51 11.54 -2.58
CA LYS A 22 7.08 10.52 -1.71
C LYS A 22 5.98 10.16 -0.73
N ARG A 23 5.25 9.07 -1.00
CA ARG A 23 4.22 8.55 -0.09
C ARG A 23 4.84 8.44 1.30
N ALA A 24 4.34 9.25 2.23
CA ALA A 24 4.79 9.20 3.61
C ALA A 24 4.44 7.83 4.17
N ILE A 25 5.43 7.10 4.68
CA ILE A 25 5.20 5.84 5.37
C ILE A 25 4.89 6.14 6.82
N THR A 26 3.70 5.76 7.28
CA THR A 26 3.35 5.82 8.70
C THR A 26 3.86 4.57 9.40
N CYS A 27 4.95 4.70 10.15
CA CYS A 27 5.45 3.65 11.02
C CYS A 27 4.51 3.41 12.19
N LEU A 28 4.35 2.14 12.53
CA LEU A 28 3.54 1.68 13.64
C LEU A 28 4.40 0.94 14.68
N LYS A 29 3.89 0.82 15.91
CA LYS A 29 4.47 0.04 17.00
C LYS A 29 3.56 -1.14 17.34
N VAL A 30 4.15 -2.29 17.64
CA VAL A 30 3.41 -3.45 18.18
C VAL A 30 2.67 -3.03 19.46
N GLY A 31 1.44 -3.50 19.61
CA GLY A 31 0.59 -3.20 20.76
C GLY A 31 -0.25 -1.92 20.63
N GLN A 32 0.02 -1.06 19.65
CA GLN A 32 -0.87 0.08 19.40
C GLN A 32 -2.11 -0.32 18.60
N THR A 33 -3.18 0.46 18.73
CA THR A 33 -4.37 0.34 17.86
C THR A 33 -4.13 1.00 16.52
N ALA A 34 -4.51 0.35 15.43
CA ALA A 34 -4.50 0.90 14.07
C ALA A 34 -5.81 0.55 13.35
N THR A 35 -6.19 1.38 12.37
CA THR A 35 -7.37 1.14 11.53
C THR A 35 -6.92 0.82 10.11
N ALA A 36 -7.15 -0.42 9.69
CA ALA A 36 -7.01 -0.86 8.31
C ALA A 36 -8.16 -0.31 7.47
N SER A 37 -7.86 0.11 6.25
CA SER A 37 -8.86 0.52 5.25
C SER A 37 -8.50 -0.08 3.90
N TRP A 38 -9.48 -0.68 3.22
CA TRP A 38 -9.30 -1.23 1.88
C TRP A 38 -10.59 -1.14 1.07
N THR A 39 -10.50 -1.38 -0.24
CA THR A 39 -11.65 -1.57 -1.12
C THR A 39 -11.71 -3.02 -1.54
N ASN A 40 -12.85 -3.68 -1.31
CA ASN A 40 -13.03 -5.08 -1.68
C ASN A 40 -13.32 -5.24 -3.18
N SER A 41 -13.42 -6.49 -3.65
CA SER A 41 -13.69 -6.82 -5.06
C SER A 41 -15.04 -6.30 -5.57
N ALA A 42 -15.99 -5.99 -4.68
CA ALA A 42 -17.27 -5.38 -5.01
C ALA A 42 -17.22 -3.84 -5.05
N GLY A 43 -16.03 -3.22 -4.93
CA GLY A 43 -15.86 -1.77 -4.92
C GLY A 43 -16.30 -1.10 -3.61
N LYS A 44 -16.65 -1.86 -2.56
CA LYS A 44 -17.06 -1.32 -1.27
C LYS A 44 -15.84 -0.99 -0.43
N LYS A 45 -15.87 0.19 0.20
CA LYS A 45 -14.88 0.56 1.23
C LYS A 45 -15.14 -0.22 2.52
N CYS A 46 -14.10 -0.88 3.01
CA CYS A 46 -14.08 -1.67 4.23
C CYS A 46 -13.06 -1.07 5.19
N THR A 47 -13.39 -1.13 6.48
CA THR A 47 -12.48 -0.72 7.56
C THR A 47 -12.47 -1.75 8.67
N PHE A 48 -11.35 -1.85 9.37
CA PHE A 48 -11.21 -2.70 10.55
C PHE A 48 -10.21 -2.07 11.51
N THR A 49 -10.57 -1.98 12.79
CA THR A 49 -9.67 -1.50 13.83
C THR A 49 -9.18 -2.68 14.65
N GLY A 50 -7.86 -2.79 14.81
CA GLY A 50 -7.23 -3.86 15.56
C GLY A 50 -5.90 -3.44 16.17
N VAL A 51 -5.25 -4.36 16.87
CA VAL A 51 -3.96 -4.13 17.51
C VAL A 51 -2.84 -4.60 16.60
N VAL A 52 -1.84 -3.75 16.39
CA VAL A 52 -0.64 -4.04 15.59
C VAL A 52 0.15 -5.17 16.24
N GLY A 53 0.56 -6.16 15.44
CA GLY A 53 1.25 -7.37 15.89
C GLY A 53 0.33 -8.46 16.45
N SER A 54 -0.99 -8.33 16.35
CA SER A 54 -1.92 -9.38 16.78
C SER A 54 -1.72 -10.67 15.99
N ASN A 55 -1.97 -11.80 16.65
CA ASN A 55 -1.94 -13.12 16.04
C ASN A 55 -3.34 -13.62 15.68
N TYR A 56 -3.63 -13.71 14.38
CA TYR A 56 -4.87 -14.27 13.85
C TYR A 56 -4.69 -15.68 13.26
N GLY A 57 -3.47 -16.22 13.24
CA GLY A 57 -3.16 -17.53 12.68
C GLY A 57 -3.25 -17.55 11.15
N ALA A 58 -3.95 -18.54 10.60
CA ALA A 58 -4.22 -18.64 9.17
C ALA A 58 -5.50 -17.86 8.81
N ASN A 59 -5.63 -17.44 7.55
CA ASN A 59 -6.88 -16.86 7.06
C ASN A 59 -8.04 -17.89 7.09
N PRO A 60 -9.30 -17.47 6.83
CA PRO A 60 -10.44 -18.39 6.81
C PRO A 60 -10.35 -19.56 5.82
N SER A 61 -9.52 -19.45 4.77
CA SER A 61 -9.24 -20.57 3.84
C SER A 61 -8.19 -21.57 4.36
N GLY A 62 -7.62 -21.33 5.55
CA GLY A 62 -6.60 -22.17 6.17
C GLY A 62 -5.18 -21.92 5.64
N SER A 63 -4.92 -20.78 5.00
CA SER A 63 -3.62 -20.44 4.39
C SER A 63 -3.02 -19.15 4.94
N GLY A 64 -1.71 -18.97 4.73
CA GLY A 64 -0.95 -17.79 5.14
C GLY A 64 -0.58 -17.76 6.63
N ASP A 65 0.20 -16.75 7.01
CA ASP A 65 0.66 -16.51 8.38
C ASP A 65 0.33 -15.05 8.77
N TYR A 66 -0.77 -14.88 9.49
CA TYR A 66 -1.27 -13.61 10.01
C TYR A 66 -1.01 -13.49 11.51
N SER A 67 0.11 -14.06 11.97
CA SER A 67 0.49 -14.08 13.39
C SER A 67 1.14 -12.78 13.88
N CYS A 68 1.31 -11.78 13.00
CA CYS A 68 2.10 -10.58 13.23
C CYS A 68 1.55 -9.36 12.45
N ASN A 69 0.23 -9.17 12.44
CA ASN A 69 -0.46 -8.19 11.60
C ASN A 69 0.18 -6.79 11.62
N GLY A 70 0.49 -6.26 10.43
CA GLY A 70 1.11 -4.96 10.25
C GLY A 70 2.61 -4.99 10.09
N ARG A 71 3.23 -6.17 10.19
CA ARG A 71 4.65 -6.35 9.91
C ARG A 71 4.88 -6.33 8.40
N CYS A 72 5.80 -5.50 7.96
CA CYS A 72 6.19 -5.49 6.55
C CYS A 72 7.11 -6.67 6.23
N GLY A 73 6.70 -7.49 5.27
CA GLY A 73 7.49 -8.63 4.81
C GLY A 73 6.60 -9.82 4.46
N ALA A 74 7.23 -10.92 4.07
CA ALA A 74 6.53 -12.20 3.93
C ALA A 74 6.62 -12.97 5.25
N GLY A 75 5.47 -13.41 5.76
CA GLY A 75 5.36 -14.19 6.99
C GLY A 75 5.83 -13.46 8.25
N CYS A 76 5.70 -14.15 9.39
CA CYS A 76 6.10 -13.63 10.69
C CYS A 76 7.51 -14.07 11.11
N SER A 77 8.07 -15.08 10.45
CA SER A 77 9.43 -15.57 10.66
C SER A 77 10.26 -15.36 9.40
N GLY A 78 11.01 -14.26 9.33
CA GLY A 78 11.89 -14.00 8.18
C GLY A 78 12.66 -12.69 8.28
N THR A 79 13.83 -12.64 7.65
CA THR A 79 14.74 -11.49 7.58
C THR A 79 14.25 -10.36 6.67
N ALA A 80 13.11 -10.53 5.99
CA ALA A 80 12.57 -9.55 5.07
C ALA A 80 12.15 -8.27 5.81
N VAL A 81 12.83 -7.16 5.47
CA VAL A 81 12.63 -5.77 5.90
C VAL A 81 12.38 -5.60 7.41
N GLY A 82 13.34 -6.10 8.20
CA GLY A 82 13.70 -5.51 9.49
C GLY A 82 12.59 -5.28 10.50
N ASN A 83 11.68 -6.23 10.74
CA ASN A 83 10.65 -6.13 11.80
C ASN A 83 9.94 -4.75 11.88
N VAL A 84 9.76 -4.10 10.72
CA VAL A 84 9.14 -2.79 10.63
C VAL A 84 7.64 -3.00 10.55
N TYR A 85 6.90 -2.21 11.32
CA TYR A 85 5.44 -2.18 11.26
C TYR A 85 5.00 -0.87 10.63
N THR A 86 4.04 -0.91 9.70
CA THR A 86 3.51 0.30 9.06
C THR A 86 2.01 0.22 8.87
N GLN A 87 1.38 1.37 8.65
CA GLN A 87 -0.05 1.46 8.37
C GLN A 87 -0.44 0.73 7.08
N ASP A 88 0.42 0.76 6.07
CA ASP A 88 0.17 0.08 4.79
C ASP A 88 0.23 -1.44 4.96
N CYS A 89 1.26 -1.93 5.66
CA CYS A 89 1.38 -3.36 5.96
C CYS A 89 0.24 -3.84 6.86
N PHE A 90 -0.24 -3.00 7.80
CA PHE A 90 -1.40 -3.35 8.63
C PHE A 90 -2.68 -3.44 7.80
N SER A 91 -2.93 -2.45 6.93
CA SER A 91 -4.07 -2.49 6.02
C SER A 91 -4.01 -3.69 5.07
N HIS A 92 -2.82 -4.00 4.54
CA HIS A 92 -2.58 -5.13 3.65
C HIS A 92 -2.90 -6.47 4.32
N ASP A 93 -2.34 -6.73 5.50
CA ASP A 93 -2.52 -8.00 6.19
C ASP A 93 -3.99 -8.22 6.56
N ILE A 94 -4.65 -7.18 7.07
CA ILE A 94 -6.06 -7.26 7.44
C ILE A 94 -6.96 -7.47 6.21
N CYS A 95 -6.72 -6.75 5.12
CA CYS A 95 -7.42 -6.97 3.86
C CYS A 95 -7.23 -8.41 3.39
N SER A 96 -5.98 -8.88 3.35
CA SER A 96 -5.64 -10.20 2.85
C SER A 96 -6.26 -11.32 3.71
N TYR A 97 -6.27 -11.15 5.02
CA TYR A 97 -6.92 -12.07 5.97
C TYR A 97 -8.41 -12.21 5.68
N PHE A 98 -9.15 -11.09 5.64
CA PHE A 98 -10.61 -11.13 5.47
C PHE A 98 -11.05 -11.60 4.08
N ASN A 99 -10.23 -11.39 3.06
CA ASN A 99 -10.56 -11.79 1.69
C ASN A 99 -9.91 -13.13 1.29
N SER A 100 -9.19 -13.80 2.20
CA SER A 100 -8.40 -15.00 1.90
C SER A 100 -7.50 -14.85 0.67
N ALA A 101 -6.90 -13.67 0.49
CA ALA A 101 -6.08 -13.37 -0.67
C ALA A 101 -4.69 -14.02 -0.54
N SER A 102 -4.09 -14.37 -1.68
CA SER A 102 -2.70 -14.86 -1.78
C SER A 102 -1.89 -13.93 -2.69
N GLY A 103 -1.33 -12.87 -2.10
CA GLY A 103 -0.51 -11.87 -2.78
C GLY A 103 -1.26 -10.60 -3.18
N GLY A 104 -0.58 -9.45 -3.05
CA GLY A 104 -1.09 -8.13 -3.39
C GLY A 104 0.04 -7.11 -3.52
N ALA A 105 -0.14 -6.11 -4.39
CA ALA A 105 0.78 -4.97 -4.48
C ALA A 105 0.64 -4.09 -3.22
N ARG A 106 1.78 -3.59 -2.72
CA ARG A 106 1.87 -2.68 -1.57
C ARG A 106 1.53 -1.25 -1.97
#